data_AF-A0A318SGL9-F1
#
_entry.id   AF-A0A318SGL9-F1
#
_cell.length_a   1.000
_cell.length_b   1.000
_cell.length_c   1.000
_cell.angle_alpha   90.00
_cell.angle_beta   90.00
_cell.angle_gamma   90.00
#
_symmetry.space_group_name_H-M   'P 1'
#
loop_
_entity.id
_entity.type
_entity.pdbx_description
1 polymer ?
#
loop_
_entity_poly.entity_id
_entity_poly.type
_entity_poly.pdbx_seq_one_letter_code
_entity_poly.pdbx_strand_id
1 'polypeptide(L)'
;MFSLFNLIVTILLTVLDVALGLGDENFGILSGIYGLAVLVPSIAVGIRRLHDTGRSGWWTLIGLVPLVGALVLLIFDVQEGEAGSNKWGPNPKAEVNPYADSA
;
A
#
# COMPACT_ATOMS: atom_id res chain seq x y z
N MET A 1 0.82 -7.65 2.27
CA MET A 1 2.12 -7.93 2.93
C MET A 1 2.93 -6.66 3.20
N PHE A 2 3.19 -5.81 2.21
CA PHE A 2 3.93 -4.55 2.40
C PHE A 2 3.28 -3.64 3.46
N SER A 3 1.98 -3.31 3.36
CA SER A 3 1.30 -2.41 4.29
C SER A 3 1.30 -2.93 5.74
N LEU A 4 1.09 -4.23 5.92
CA LEU A 4 1.15 -4.88 7.24
C LEU A 4 2.57 -4.85 7.84
N PHE A 5 3.59 -5.12 7.02
CA PHE A 5 4.98 -5.05 7.47
C PHE A 5 5.37 -3.64 7.90
N ASN A 6 5.04 -2.62 7.10
CA ASN A 6 5.31 -1.22 7.45
C ASN A 6 4.55 -0.80 8.72
N LEU A 7 3.32 -1.27 8.92
CA LEU A 7 2.54 -1.01 10.14
C LEU A 7 3.28 -1.55 11.39
N ILE A 8 3.74 -2.80 11.33
CA ILE A 8 4.47 -3.42 12.45
C ILE A 8 5.78 -2.68 12.72
N VAL A 9 6.58 -2.40 11.69
CA VAL A 9 7.85 -1.66 11.85
C VAL A 9 7.62 -0.26 12.41
N THR A 10 6.60 0.45 11.93
CA THR A 10 6.26 1.79 12.43
C THR A 10 5.93 1.73 13.92
N ILE A 11 5.08 0.80 14.36
CA ILE A 11 4.73 0.62 15.78
C ILE A 11 5.99 0.39 16.62
N LEU A 12 6.86 -0.53 16.19
CA LEU A 12 8.11 -0.83 16.89
C LEU A 12 9.03 0.40 17.00
N LEU A 13 9.17 1.17 15.92
CA LEU A 13 10.00 2.38 15.93
C LEU A 13 9.43 3.46 16.85
N THR A 14 8.12 3.69 16.87
CA THR A 14 7.50 4.61 17.83
C THR A 14 7.74 4.19 19.28
N VAL A 15 7.66 2.90 19.59
CA VAL A 15 7.95 2.40 20.95
C VAL A 15 9.42 2.63 21.31
N LEU A 16 10.34 2.42 20.37
CA LEU A 16 11.77 2.67 20.58
C LEU A 16 12.08 4.16 20.74
N ASP A 17 11.48 5.03 19.94
CA ASP A 17 11.64 6.49 20.06
C ASP A 17 11.22 6.97 21.46
N VAL A 18 10.08 6.47 21.96
CA VAL A 18 9.58 6.78 23.32
C VAL A 18 10.51 6.21 24.40
N ALA A 19 10.93 4.96 24.26
CA ALA A 19 11.76 4.29 25.28
C ALA A 19 13.17 4.89 25.40
N LEU A 20 13.72 5.39 24.29
CA LEU A 20 15.07 5.94 24.21
C LEU A 20 15.10 7.47 24.34
N GLY A 21 13.95 8.13 24.41
CA GLY A 21 13.85 9.60 24.43
C GLY A 21 14.35 10.25 23.13
N LEU A 22 14.22 9.55 21.99
CA LEU A 22 14.67 10.01 20.68
C LEU A 22 13.59 10.81 19.93
N GLY A 23 12.72 11.50 20.67
CA GLY A 23 11.58 12.23 20.13
C GLY A 23 10.82 13.00 21.19
N ASP A 24 9.83 13.76 20.75
CA ASP A 24 8.84 14.42 21.61
C ASP A 24 7.46 13.73 21.51
N GLU A 25 6.44 14.35 22.10
CA GLU A 25 5.06 13.83 22.10
C GLU A 25 4.43 13.76 20.69
N ASN A 26 5.01 14.44 19.70
CA ASN A 26 4.49 14.54 18.34
C ASN A 26 5.38 13.84 17.31
N PHE A 27 6.69 13.75 17.55
CA PHE A 27 7.67 13.33 16.55
C PHE A 27 8.82 12.50 17.13
N GLY A 28 9.03 11.30 16.59
CA GLY A 28 10.19 10.46 16.84
C GLY A 28 11.21 10.50 15.71
N ILE A 29 12.50 10.57 16.04
CA ILE A 29 13.58 10.67 15.04
C ILE A 29 13.68 9.39 14.21
N LEU A 30 13.63 8.21 14.83
CA LEU A 30 13.75 6.94 14.11
C LEU A 30 12.54 6.67 13.23
N SER A 31 11.33 6.86 13.78
CA SER A 31 10.08 6.76 13.04
C SER A 31 9.99 7.78 11.90
N GLY A 32 10.48 9.00 12.09
CA GLY A 32 10.54 10.04 11.07
C GLY A 32 11.47 9.70 9.90
N ILE A 33 12.71 9.26 10.19
CA ILE A 33 13.67 8.83 9.16
C ILE A 33 13.13 7.63 8.38
N TYR A 34 12.55 6.66 9.08
CA TYR A 34 11.92 5.50 8.46
C TYR A 34 10.76 5.92 7.55
N GLY A 35 9.90 6.83 8.01
CA GLY A 35 8.79 7.39 7.23
C GLY A 35 9.26 7.97 5.89
N LEU A 36 10.35 8.73 5.89
CA LEU A 36 10.96 9.25 4.66
C LEU A 36 11.51 8.15 3.76
N ALA A 37 12.18 7.15 4.34
CA ALA A 37 12.75 6.03 3.60
C ALA A 37 11.66 5.19 2.89
N VAL A 38 10.49 5.03 3.53
CA VAL A 38 9.38 4.24 2.98
C VAL A 38 8.38 5.06 2.17
N LEU A 39 8.50 6.39 2.11
CA LEU A 39 7.55 7.26 1.43
C LEU A 39 7.39 6.90 -0.06
N VAL A 40 8.49 6.89 -0.80
CA VAL A 40 8.51 6.58 -2.24
C VAL A 40 8.01 5.16 -2.52
N PRO A 41 8.51 4.10 -1.86
CA PRO A 41 8.02 2.74 -2.11
C PRO A 41 6.55 2.57 -1.70
N SER A 42 6.07 3.28 -0.66
CA SER A 42 4.66 3.22 -0.26
C SER A 42 3.74 3.78 -1.35
N ILE A 43 4.11 4.92 -1.95
CA ILE A 43 3.36 5.49 -3.07
C ILE A 43 3.39 4.54 -4.28
N ALA A 44 4.57 3.99 -4.62
CA ALA A 44 4.73 3.10 -5.76
C ALA A 44 3.90 1.80 -5.63
N VAL A 45 3.91 1.18 -4.45
CA VAL A 45 3.10 -0.03 -4.18
C VAL A 45 1.60 0.31 -4.18
N GLY A 46 1.19 1.43 -3.56
CA GLY A 46 -0.20 1.88 -3.56
C GLY A 46 -0.74 2.10 -4.98
N ILE A 47 0.03 2.77 -5.85
CA ILE A 47 -0.35 2.97 -7.26
C ILE A 47 -0.51 1.62 -7.97
N ARG A 48 0.41 0.67 -7.76
CA ARG A 48 0.29 -0.68 -8.37
C ARG A 48 -0.98 -1.40 -7.91
N ARG A 49 -1.30 -1.37 -6.61
CA ARG A 49 -2.52 -2.02 -6.08
C ARG A 49 -3.80 -1.37 -6.58
N LEU A 50 -3.81 -0.04 -6.71
CA LEU A 50 -4.92 0.67 -7.34
C LEU A 50 -5.06 0.29 -8.81
N HIS A 51 -3.96 0.12 -9.53
CA HIS A 51 -4.00 -0.35 -10.92
C HIS A 51 -4.49 -1.81 -11.01
N ASP A 52 -4.07 -2.69 -10.10
CA ASP A 52 -4.55 -4.07 -10.05
C ASP A 52 -6.09 -4.14 -9.85
N THR A 53 -6.67 -3.16 -9.16
CA THR A 53 -8.13 -3.05 -8.90
C THR A 53 -8.87 -2.16 -9.92
N GLY A 54 -8.24 -1.84 -11.06
CA GLY A 54 -8.85 -1.05 -12.14
C GLY A 54 -8.94 0.46 -11.87
N ARG A 55 -8.49 0.92 -10.70
CA ARG A 55 -8.54 2.32 -10.26
C ARG A 55 -7.36 3.13 -10.81
N SER A 56 -7.47 4.45 -10.71
CA SER A 56 -6.37 5.37 -11.03
C SER A 56 -5.39 5.48 -9.84
N GLY A 57 -4.08 5.53 -10.12
CA GLY A 57 -3.06 5.78 -9.09
C GLY A 57 -3.24 7.08 -8.30
N TRP A 58 -4.00 8.05 -8.81
CA TRP A 58 -4.34 9.29 -8.09
C TRP A 58 -5.11 9.04 -6.78
N TRP A 59 -5.79 7.91 -6.66
CA TRP A 59 -6.46 7.53 -5.40
C TRP A 59 -5.48 7.37 -4.24
N THR A 60 -4.18 7.15 -4.47
CA THR A 60 -3.16 7.11 -3.41
C THR A 60 -3.12 8.41 -2.60
N LEU A 61 -3.45 9.56 -3.22
CA LEU A 61 -3.44 10.86 -2.53
C LEU A 61 -4.50 10.97 -1.44
N ILE A 62 -5.54 10.11 -1.43
CA ILE A 62 -6.51 10.11 -0.34
C ILE A 62 -5.83 9.78 1.00
N GLY A 63 -4.69 9.09 0.98
CA GLY A 63 -3.87 8.82 2.17
C GLY A 63 -3.35 10.09 2.88
N LEU A 64 -3.40 11.25 2.25
CA LEU A 64 -3.13 12.55 2.90
C LEU A 64 -4.25 12.97 3.85
N VAL A 65 -5.44 12.38 3.71
CA VAL A 65 -6.56 12.58 4.65
C VAL A 65 -6.40 11.59 5.81
N PRO A 66 -6.08 12.06 7.03
CA PRO A 66 -5.89 11.17 8.17
C PRO A 66 -7.18 10.40 8.48
N LEU A 67 -7.02 9.18 8.99
CA LEU A 67 -8.08 8.21 9.31
C LEU A 67 -8.89 7.73 8.11
N VAL A 68 -9.65 8.62 7.45
CA VAL A 68 -10.55 8.26 6.34
C VAL A 68 -9.75 7.76 5.14
N GLY A 69 -8.69 8.47 4.77
CA GLY A 69 -7.82 8.09 3.67
C GLY A 69 -7.13 6.75 3.89
N ALA A 70 -6.59 6.55 5.10
CA ALA A 70 -5.98 5.30 5.50
C ALA A 70 -6.96 4.12 5.43
N LEU A 71 -8.20 4.31 5.90
CA LEU A 71 -9.22 3.27 5.87
C LEU A 71 -9.63 2.91 4.44
N VAL A 72 -9.82 3.90 3.57
CA VAL A 72 -10.17 3.69 2.16
C VAL A 72 -9.05 2.94 1.43
N LEU A 73 -7.80 3.35 1.62
CA LEU A 73 -6.65 2.66 1.01
C LEU A 73 -6.47 1.25 1.55
N LEU A 74 -6.70 1.02 2.85
CA LEU A 74 -6.66 -0.32 3.43
C LEU A 74 -7.72 -1.24 2.78
N ILE A 75 -8.92 -0.73 2.56
CA ILE A 75 -9.99 -1.47 1.86
C ILE A 75 -9.53 -1.82 0.44
N PHE A 76 -8.94 -0.88 -0.30
CA PHE A 76 -8.42 -1.16 -1.66
C PHE A 76 -7.26 -2.15 -1.66
N ASP A 77 -6.38 -2.11 -0.65
CA ASP A 77 -5.26 -3.03 -0.54
C ASP A 77 -5.71 -4.48 -0.36
N VAL A 78 -6.79 -4.70 0.38
CA VAL A 78 -7.35 -6.04 0.68
C VAL A 78 -8.29 -6.56 -0.42
N GLN A 79 -8.80 -5.68 -1.29
CA GLN A 79 -9.61 -6.10 -2.44
C GLN A 79 -8.81 -6.97 -3.41
N GLU A 80 -9.47 -8.00 -3.94
CA GLU A 80 -8.92 -8.78 -5.06
C GLU A 80 -8.78 -7.88 -6.30
N GLY A 81 -7.71 -8.08 -7.06
CA GLY A 81 -7.54 -7.40 -8.34
C GLY A 81 -8.58 -7.87 -9.35
N GLU A 82 -8.79 -7.09 -10.42
CA GLU A 82 -9.73 -7.47 -11.47
C GLU A 82 -9.34 -8.81 -12.12
N ALA A 83 -10.35 -9.66 -12.35
CA ALA A 83 -10.21 -10.89 -13.11
C ALA A 83 -10.16 -10.57 -14.60
N GLY A 84 -9.16 -11.10 -15.32
CA GLY A 84 -8.96 -10.84 -16.75
C GLY A 84 -7.97 -9.69 -17.03
N SER A 85 -8.06 -9.05 -18.20
CA SER A 85 -7.22 -7.90 -18.54
C SER A 85 -7.87 -6.59 -18.15
N ASN A 86 -7.09 -5.64 -17.63
CA ASN A 86 -7.52 -4.27 -17.41
C ASN A 86 -6.71 -3.30 -18.27
N LYS A 87 -7.04 -2.00 -18.21
CA LYS A 87 -6.34 -0.94 -18.99
C LYS A 87 -4.84 -0.81 -18.67
N TRP A 88 -4.37 -1.44 -17.61
CA TRP A 88 -2.98 -1.44 -17.16
C TRP A 88 -2.23 -2.74 -17.50
N GLY A 89 -2.93 -3.76 -18.02
CA GLY A 89 -2.34 -4.99 -18.52
C GLY A 89 -3.17 -6.24 -18.22
N PRO A 90 -2.78 -7.39 -18.79
CA PRO A 90 -3.39 -8.69 -18.49
C PRO A 90 -3.04 -9.17 -17.08
N ASN A 91 -4.01 -9.74 -16.36
CA ASN A 91 -3.78 -10.36 -15.05
C ASN A 91 -2.86 -11.60 -15.22
N PRO A 92 -1.71 -11.67 -14.52
CA PRO A 92 -0.79 -12.82 -14.63
C PRO A 92 -1.37 -14.15 -14.15
N LYS A 93 -2.46 -14.10 -13.37
CA LYS A 93 -3.18 -15.26 -12.85
C LYS A 93 -4.37 -15.66 -13.73
N ALA A 94 -4.66 -14.91 -14.80
CA ALA A 94 -5.62 -15.39 -15.78
C ALA A 94 -4.99 -16.61 -16.45
N GLU A 95 -5.49 -17.80 -16.13
CA GLU A 95 -5.08 -19.01 -16.83
C GLU A 95 -5.31 -18.79 -18.32
N VAL A 96 -4.22 -18.79 -19.10
CA VAL A 96 -4.33 -19.00 -20.54
C VAL A 96 -4.85 -20.41 -20.67
N ASN A 97 -6.16 -20.58 -20.83
CA ASN A 97 -6.74 -21.86 -21.22
C ASN A 97 -6.62 -21.96 -22.75
N PRO A 98 -5.62 -22.68 -23.31
CA PRO A 98 -5.43 -22.77 -24.75
C PRO A 98 -6.58 -23.50 -25.48
N TYR A 99 -7.58 -24.00 -24.76
CA TYR A 99 -8.75 -24.68 -25.31
C TYR A 99 -10.04 -23.84 -25.26
N ALA A 100 -10.01 -22.63 -24.70
CA ALA A 100 -11.21 -21.77 -24.58
C ALA A 100 -11.79 -21.35 -25.95
N ASP A 101 -10.97 -21.32 -26.99
CA ASP A 101 -11.34 -20.85 -28.33
C ASP A 101 -11.82 -21.99 -29.26
N SER A 102 -11.88 -23.23 -28.74
CA SER A 102 -12.17 -24.44 -29.52
C SER A 102 -13.56 -25.05 -29.31
N ALA A 103 -14.49 -24.31 -28.69
CA ALA A 103 -15.86 -24.74 -28.38
C ALA A 103 -16.92 -24.06 -29.26
#